data_AF-R7N115-F1
#
_entry.id   AF-R7N115-F1
#
_cell.length_a   1.000
_cell.length_b   1.000
_cell.length_c   1.000
_cell.angle_alpha   90.00
_cell.angle_beta   90.00
_cell.angle_gamma   90.00
#
_symmetry.space_group_name_H-M   'P 1'
#
loop_
_entity.id
_entity.type
_entity.pdbx_description
1 polymer ?
#
loop_
_entity_poly.entity_id
_entity_poly.type
_entity_poly.pdbx_seq_one_letter_code
_entity_poly.pdbx_strand_id
1 'polypeptide(L)'
;MKKKLLAVLLTGAMVMSMLTACGGGSEETSTDTAAEEVVEEEDTAEDSAADGMCSDETFSALQDNYASMVEAYNAVKDLYESDEIEADDSIEDVMNQAADVINEMGEISQDTITEEDAETLNSAMLDILDALSLLVDGMTETDASADAASEGCSDESFATLQDNFAALSEAYDAVSDAYMSDEVEQNDDIEAALNETQDIMTQMGEISQDTITEEDAEVLNDSILALLEVLDSVVDAM
;
A
#
# COMPACT_ATOMS: atom_id res chain seq x y z
N MET A 1 -9.57 6.87 -26.20
CA MET A 1 -8.56 7.97 -26.16
C MET A 1 -7.44 7.54 -25.21
N LYS A 2 -6.20 7.47 -25.72
CA LYS A 2 -4.87 7.46 -25.06
C LYS A 2 -4.74 6.84 -23.64
N LYS A 3 -4.38 5.55 -23.56
CA LYS A 3 -3.52 5.04 -22.48
C LYS A 3 -2.07 5.23 -22.93
N LYS A 4 -1.32 6.11 -22.26
CA LYS A 4 0.09 6.37 -22.55
C LYS A 4 0.95 5.66 -21.50
N LEU A 5 1.78 4.75 -22.00
CA LEU A 5 2.94 4.17 -21.33
C LEU A 5 3.83 5.28 -20.74
N LEU A 6 4.18 5.17 -19.45
CA LEU A 6 5.31 5.88 -18.86
C LEU A 6 6.26 4.86 -18.23
N ALA A 7 7.17 4.38 -19.08
CA ALA A 7 8.45 3.88 -18.64
C ALA A 7 9.34 5.10 -18.33
N VAL A 8 9.84 5.20 -17.10
CA VAL A 8 10.95 6.11 -16.75
C VAL A 8 12.15 5.25 -16.34
N LEU A 9 13.06 5.15 -17.31
CA LEU A 9 14.47 4.79 -17.14
C LEU A 9 15.15 5.83 -16.23
N LEU A 10 15.75 5.39 -15.12
CA LEU A 10 16.86 6.12 -14.50
C LEU A 10 18.06 5.20 -14.28
N THR A 11 18.90 5.14 -15.31
CA THR A 11 20.21 4.50 -15.31
C THR A 11 21.26 5.40 -14.64
N GLY A 12 21.92 4.88 -13.60
CA GLY A 12 23.39 4.88 -13.51
C GLY A 12 24.11 6.07 -12.86
N ALA A 13 24.79 5.78 -11.75
CA ALA A 13 26.12 6.33 -11.44
C ALA A 13 26.98 5.29 -10.71
N MET A 14 27.88 4.63 -11.45
CA MET A 14 29.07 3.99 -10.89
C MET A 14 30.07 5.10 -10.51
N VAL A 15 30.55 5.10 -9.27
CA VAL A 15 31.89 5.62 -8.94
C VAL A 15 32.58 4.61 -8.02
N MET A 16 33.55 3.90 -8.59
CA MET A 16 34.68 3.36 -7.85
C MET A 16 35.77 4.43 -7.86
N SER A 17 36.31 4.78 -6.70
CA SER A 17 37.61 5.43 -6.60
C SER A 17 38.29 5.04 -5.29
N MET A 18 39.33 4.22 -5.42
CA MET A 18 40.33 3.95 -4.40
C MET A 18 41.13 5.21 -4.09
N LEU A 19 41.38 5.49 -2.82
CA LEU A 19 42.53 6.29 -2.36
C LEU A 19 43.03 5.75 -1.00
N THR A 20 43.81 4.66 -1.06
CA THR A 20 44.79 4.34 -0.02
C THR A 20 46.03 5.17 -0.29
N ALA A 21 46.25 6.23 0.49
CA ALA A 21 47.48 7.02 0.45
C ALA A 21 47.78 7.67 1.82
N CYS A 22 49.08 7.74 2.14
CA CYS A 22 49.73 8.36 3.30
C CYS A 22 49.73 7.53 4.60
N GLY A 23 50.80 6.88 5.07
CA GLY A 23 52.22 6.96 4.71
C GLY A 23 53.03 7.87 5.66
N GLY A 24 53.62 7.28 6.71
CA GLY A 24 54.84 7.72 7.44
C GLY A 24 54.75 9.04 8.23
N GLY A 25 55.27 9.18 9.46
CA GLY A 25 56.31 8.45 10.19
C GLY A 25 57.41 9.43 10.63
N SER A 26 57.56 9.56 11.96
CA SER A 26 58.71 10.09 12.75
C SER A 26 58.82 11.60 13.01
N GLU A 27 58.86 12.01 14.28
CA GLU A 27 60.12 12.16 15.04
C GLU A 27 59.87 12.35 16.55
N GLU A 28 60.70 11.68 17.35
CA GLU A 28 60.83 11.74 18.80
C GLU A 28 61.61 12.99 19.24
N THR A 29 61.29 13.60 20.38
CA THR A 29 62.27 14.18 21.32
C THR A 29 61.64 14.38 22.70
N SER A 30 62.27 13.77 23.71
CA SER A 30 61.95 13.85 25.14
C SER A 30 62.76 14.95 25.87
N THR A 31 62.38 15.18 27.14
CA THR A 31 63.12 15.83 28.27
C THR A 31 63.25 17.37 28.25
N ASP A 32 63.12 18.15 29.34
CA ASP A 32 63.00 17.95 30.80
C ASP A 32 62.87 19.35 31.52
N THR A 33 62.50 19.35 32.81
CA THR A 33 62.78 20.35 33.89
C THR A 33 61.86 21.58 34.13
N ALA A 34 61.04 21.44 35.20
CA ALA A 34 60.89 22.20 36.46
C ALA A 34 60.69 23.75 36.57
N ALA A 35 59.63 24.09 37.35
CA ALA A 35 59.42 25.20 38.33
C ALA A 35 59.59 26.67 37.85
N GLU A 36 58.80 27.68 38.23
CA GLU A 36 58.10 27.99 39.47
C GLU A 36 57.02 29.08 39.19
N GLU A 37 56.10 29.24 40.13
CA GLU A 37 54.94 30.14 40.28
C GLU A 37 55.11 31.62 39.87
N VAL A 38 54.15 32.17 39.11
CA VAL A 38 53.60 33.54 39.30
C VAL A 38 52.11 33.53 38.92
N VAL A 39 51.27 33.86 39.89
CA VAL A 39 49.85 34.19 39.74
C VAL A 39 49.71 35.48 38.93
N GLU A 40 49.02 35.40 37.80
CA GLU A 40 48.32 36.55 37.21
C GLU A 40 46.86 36.11 37.03
N GLU A 41 45.98 36.67 37.85
CA GLU A 41 44.54 36.70 37.60
C GLU A 41 44.32 37.45 36.29
N GLU A 42 43.82 36.78 35.25
CA GLU A 42 43.05 37.47 34.21
C GLU A 42 41.78 36.68 33.90
N ASP A 43 40.68 37.38 34.19
CA ASP A 43 39.33 37.24 33.65
C ASP A 43 38.79 35.81 33.50
N THR A 44 38.07 35.42 34.54
CA THR A 44 36.82 34.67 34.40
C THR A 44 35.83 35.53 33.62
N ALA A 45 36.07 35.68 32.31
CA ALA A 45 34.97 35.94 31.39
C ALA A 45 34.17 34.64 31.33
N GLU A 46 33.16 34.54 32.18
CA GLU A 46 32.00 33.68 31.96
C GLU A 46 31.44 33.99 30.57
N ASP A 47 31.96 33.30 29.55
CA ASP A 47 31.21 33.07 28.32
C ASP A 47 30.24 31.92 28.60
N SER A 48 29.28 32.17 29.49
CA SER A 48 28.18 31.24 29.80
C SER A 48 27.05 31.34 28.77
N ALA A 49 27.37 31.68 27.51
CA ALA A 49 26.40 31.76 26.42
C ALA A 49 26.49 30.58 25.43
N ALA A 50 27.42 29.63 25.61
CA ALA A 50 27.63 28.52 24.68
C ALA A 50 27.13 27.14 25.18
N ASP A 51 26.66 27.01 26.43
CA ASP A 51 26.41 25.70 27.06
C ASP A 51 24.93 25.27 27.05
N GLY A 52 24.12 25.74 26.10
CA GLY A 52 22.69 25.42 26.10
C GLY A 52 21.88 25.77 24.85
N MET A 53 22.51 26.22 23.77
CA MET A 53 21.83 26.40 22.48
C MET A 53 22.13 25.21 21.58
N CYS A 54 21.10 24.73 20.87
CA CYS A 54 21.24 23.64 19.92
C CYS A 54 22.18 24.05 18.77
N SER A 55 23.13 23.18 18.47
CA SER A 55 24.09 23.34 17.39
C SER A 55 23.38 23.35 16.03
N ASP A 56 23.95 24.06 15.06
CA ASP A 56 23.43 24.09 13.69
C ASP A 56 23.33 22.67 13.09
N GLU A 57 24.27 21.79 13.46
CA GLU A 57 24.32 20.40 12.98
C GLU A 57 23.16 19.58 13.54
N THR A 58 22.95 19.62 14.86
CA THR A 58 21.86 18.88 15.52
C THR A 58 20.50 19.43 15.14
N PHE A 59 20.35 20.76 15.05
CA PHE A 59 19.11 21.37 14.60
C PHE A 59 18.81 21.06 13.12
N SER A 60 19.83 21.04 12.25
CA SER A 60 19.64 20.63 10.86
C SER A 60 19.19 19.17 10.74
N ALA A 61 19.81 18.26 11.49
CA ALA A 61 19.42 16.86 11.51
C ALA A 61 17.97 16.67 12.02
N LEU A 62 17.60 17.43 13.06
CA LEU A 62 16.23 17.45 13.57
C LEU A 62 15.23 17.91 12.50
N GLN A 63 15.56 18.95 11.72
CA GLN A 63 14.70 19.44 10.65
C GLN A 63 14.58 18.45 9.48
N ASP A 64 15.66 17.76 9.13
CA ASP A 64 15.66 16.74 8.08
C ASP A 64 14.78 15.54 8.47
N ASN A 65 14.89 15.08 9.73
CA ASN A 65 14.04 14.02 10.26
C ASN A 65 12.59 14.48 10.41
N TYR A 66 12.36 15.74 10.77
CA TYR A 66 11.01 16.31 10.85
C TYR A 66 10.32 16.32 9.50
N ALA A 67 11.02 16.77 8.45
CA ALA A 67 10.50 16.74 7.09
C ALA A 67 10.11 15.32 6.66
N SER A 68 10.98 14.35 6.95
CA SER A 68 10.74 12.93 6.64
C SER A 68 9.52 12.38 7.41
N MET A 69 9.39 12.72 8.70
CA MET A 69 8.27 12.26 9.53
C MET A 69 6.95 12.84 9.05
N VAL A 70 6.91 14.12 8.69
CA VAL A 70 5.72 14.79 8.14
C VAL A 70 5.30 14.14 6.82
N GLU A 71 6.25 13.78 5.96
CA GLU A 71 5.96 13.07 4.71
C GLU A 71 5.32 11.70 4.99
N ALA A 72 5.92 10.91 5.88
CA ALA A 72 5.38 9.60 6.27
C ALA A 72 4.01 9.71 6.94
N TYR A 73 3.81 10.68 7.84
CA TYR A 73 2.53 10.94 8.49
C TYR A 73 1.44 11.28 7.47
N ASN A 74 1.71 12.17 6.52
CA ASN A 74 0.72 12.54 5.50
C ASN A 74 0.40 11.35 4.57
N ALA A 75 1.39 10.52 4.24
CA ALA A 75 1.14 9.32 3.44
C ALA A 75 0.21 8.34 4.17
N VAL A 76 0.47 8.03 5.44
CA VAL A 76 -0.40 7.17 6.25
C VAL A 76 -1.78 7.80 6.43
N LYS A 77 -1.84 9.12 6.67
CA LYS A 77 -3.10 9.86 6.81
C LYS A 77 -3.96 9.81 5.56
N ASP A 78 -3.38 10.06 4.39
CA ASP A 78 -4.11 10.05 3.12
C ASP A 78 -4.74 8.67 2.88
N LEU A 79 -4.00 7.60 3.17
CA LEU A 79 -4.48 6.21 3.08
C LEU A 79 -5.58 5.89 4.10
N TYR A 80 -5.43 6.37 5.33
CA TYR A 80 -6.45 6.21 6.37
C TYR A 80 -7.74 6.96 6.02
N GLU A 81 -7.65 8.19 5.49
CA GLU A 81 -8.80 8.99 5.07
C GLU A 81 -9.44 8.50 3.75
N SER A 82 -8.72 7.74 2.92
CA SER A 82 -9.24 7.13 1.69
C SER A 82 -9.82 5.72 1.89
N ASP A 83 -9.91 5.26 3.14
CA ASP A 83 -10.31 3.89 3.52
C ASP A 83 -9.44 2.81 2.84
N GLU A 84 -8.19 3.13 2.46
CA GLU A 84 -7.26 2.18 1.86
C GLU A 84 -6.57 1.28 2.90
N ILE A 85 -6.63 1.67 4.17
CA ILE A 85 -6.06 0.92 5.31
C ILE A 85 -7.12 0.79 6.41
N GLU A 86 -7.13 -0.36 7.11
CA GLU A 86 -8.09 -0.59 8.19
C GLU A 86 -7.83 0.34 9.39
N ALA A 87 -8.91 0.76 10.05
CA ALA A 87 -8.82 1.50 11.29
C ALA A 87 -8.28 0.60 12.40
N ASP A 88 -7.10 0.94 12.93
CA ASP A 88 -6.41 0.20 13.99
C ASP A 88 -5.93 1.17 15.08
N ASP A 89 -6.19 0.80 16.34
CA ASP A 89 -5.84 1.63 17.51
C ASP A 89 -4.33 1.97 17.54
N SER A 90 -3.46 1.08 17.06
CA SER A 90 -2.01 1.33 17.02
C SER A 90 -1.61 2.31 15.93
N ILE A 91 -2.33 2.33 14.80
CA ILE A 91 -2.15 3.34 13.75
C ILE A 91 -2.57 4.71 14.27
N GLU A 92 -3.74 4.79 14.90
CA GLU A 92 -4.24 6.03 15.51
C GLU A 92 -3.28 6.56 16.58
N ASP A 93 -2.74 5.68 17.43
CA ASP A 93 -1.76 6.04 18.46
C ASP A 93 -0.46 6.61 17.86
N VAL A 94 0.09 5.99 16.82
CA VAL A 94 1.30 6.47 16.14
C VAL A 94 1.05 7.78 15.42
N MET A 95 -0.11 7.91 14.75
CA MET A 95 -0.50 9.16 14.09
C MET A 95 -0.71 10.31 15.07
N ASN A 96 -1.30 10.05 16.24
CA ASN A 96 -1.46 11.06 17.28
C ASN A 96 -0.08 11.51 17.84
N GLN A 97 0.83 10.56 18.06
CA GLN A 97 2.21 10.89 18.47
C GLN A 97 2.95 11.74 17.43
N ALA A 98 2.82 11.39 16.15
CA ALA A 98 3.38 12.18 15.06
C ALA A 98 2.76 13.60 15.01
N ALA A 99 1.44 13.71 15.19
CA ALA A 99 0.73 14.99 15.20
C ALA A 99 1.17 15.87 16.38
N ASP A 100 1.39 15.29 17.56
CA ASP A 100 1.91 16.02 18.72
C ASP A 100 3.30 16.59 18.44
N VAL A 101 4.21 15.78 17.88
CA VAL A 101 5.55 16.24 17.48
C VAL A 101 5.48 17.30 16.38
N ILE A 102 4.55 17.20 15.43
CA ILE A 102 4.33 18.23 14.39
C ILE A 102 3.91 19.57 15.00
N ASN A 103 3.01 19.54 15.99
CA ASN A 103 2.60 20.75 16.67
C ASN A 103 3.76 21.35 17.50
N GLU A 104 4.50 20.50 18.21
CA GLU A 104 5.65 20.91 19.02
C GLU A 104 6.76 21.54 18.17
N MET A 105 7.10 20.92 17.03
CA MET A 105 8.08 21.46 16.06
C MET A 105 7.65 22.79 15.43
N GLY A 106 6.34 23.05 15.36
CA GLY A 106 5.82 24.35 14.90
C GLY A 106 6.11 25.50 15.86
N GLU A 107 6.38 25.21 17.14
CA GLU A 107 6.68 26.20 18.18
C GLU A 107 8.18 26.30 18.49
N ILE A 108 8.97 25.29 18.13
CA ILE A 108 10.41 25.23 18.38
C ILE A 108 11.22 25.99 17.33
N SER A 109 12.18 26.77 17.81
CA SER A 109 13.29 27.35 17.03
C SER A 109 14.64 26.95 17.63
N GLN A 110 15.71 27.09 16.85
CA GLN A 110 17.06 26.76 17.31
C GLN A 110 17.45 27.50 18.60
N ASP A 111 17.02 28.76 18.74
CA ASP A 111 17.33 29.59 19.90
C ASP A 111 16.55 29.20 21.17
N THR A 112 15.52 28.35 21.03
CA THR A 112 14.58 27.99 22.10
C THR A 112 14.72 26.56 22.58
N ILE A 113 15.58 25.75 21.96
CA ILE A 113 15.82 24.35 22.31
C ILE A 113 17.29 24.11 22.69
N THR A 114 17.51 23.27 23.69
CA THR A 114 18.85 22.86 24.09
C THR A 114 19.35 21.71 23.21
N GLU A 115 20.66 21.43 23.23
CA GLU A 115 21.22 20.29 22.51
C GLU A 115 20.59 18.96 22.97
N GLU A 116 20.49 18.76 24.29
CA GLU A 116 19.95 17.53 24.89
C GLU A 116 18.47 17.32 24.54
N ASP A 117 17.67 18.39 24.56
CA ASP A 117 16.26 18.32 24.19
C ASP A 117 16.10 18.02 22.69
N ALA A 118 16.96 18.61 21.84
CA ALA A 118 16.95 18.36 20.41
C ALA A 118 17.34 16.91 20.09
N GLU A 119 18.36 16.36 20.76
CA GLU A 119 18.73 14.95 20.63
C GLU A 119 17.60 14.01 21.07
N THR A 120 16.94 14.33 22.18
CA THR A 120 15.80 13.56 22.70
C THR A 120 14.63 13.57 21.73
N LEU A 121 14.28 14.75 21.21
CA LEU A 121 13.21 14.91 20.23
C LEU A 121 13.55 14.18 18.92
N ASN A 122 14.81 14.24 18.50
CA ASN A 122 15.28 13.56 17.31
C ASN A 122 15.16 12.02 17.45
N SER A 123 15.49 11.47 18.62
CA SER A 123 15.28 10.05 18.90
C SER A 123 13.80 9.66 18.83
N ALA A 124 12.91 10.45 19.45
CA ALA A 124 11.47 10.18 19.42
C ALA A 124 10.92 10.25 17.98
N MET A 125 11.41 11.20 17.19
CA MET A 125 11.02 11.39 15.80
C MET A 125 11.48 10.21 14.92
N LEU A 126 12.67 9.66 15.17
CA LEU A 126 13.16 8.45 14.51
C LEU A 126 12.33 7.21 14.90
N ASP A 127 11.95 7.08 16.17
CA ASP A 127 11.07 5.98 16.62
C ASP A 127 9.69 6.05 15.95
N ILE A 128 9.12 7.26 15.85
CA ILE A 128 7.84 7.50 15.14
C ILE A 128 8.00 7.23 13.64
N LEU A 129 9.11 7.68 13.03
CA LEU A 129 9.43 7.42 11.63
C LEU A 129 9.52 5.91 11.36
N ASP A 130 10.24 5.16 12.18
CA ASP A 130 10.34 3.71 12.05
C ASP A 130 8.96 3.06 12.20
N ALA A 131 8.12 3.51 13.13
CA ALA A 131 6.76 3.01 13.28
C ALA A 131 5.88 3.33 12.06
N LEU A 132 5.88 4.57 11.56
CA LEU A 132 5.15 4.98 10.37
C LEU A 132 5.67 4.25 9.12
N SER A 133 6.98 4.06 8.99
CA SER A 133 7.58 3.29 7.91
C SER A 133 7.23 1.81 8.01
N LEU A 134 7.17 1.22 9.21
CA LEU A 134 6.67 -0.15 9.39
C LEU A 134 5.19 -0.28 9.05
N LEU A 135 4.38 0.74 9.32
CA LEU A 135 3.01 0.80 8.82
C LEU A 135 3.02 0.86 7.29
N VAL A 136 3.75 1.80 6.67
CA VAL A 136 3.86 1.93 5.21
C VAL A 136 4.38 0.67 4.52
N ASP A 137 5.40 0.02 5.09
CA ASP A 137 6.00 -1.19 4.56
C ASP A 137 5.16 -2.42 4.86
N GLY A 138 4.58 -2.53 6.07
CA GLY A 138 3.62 -3.58 6.43
C GLY A 138 2.33 -3.53 5.60
N MET A 139 1.98 -2.33 5.12
CA MET A 139 0.90 -2.09 4.17
C MET A 139 1.23 -2.58 2.75
N THR A 140 2.46 -3.05 2.45
CA THR A 140 2.76 -3.58 1.11
C THR A 140 2.15 -4.95 0.81
N GLU A 141 1.75 -5.77 1.78
CA GLU A 141 1.01 -7.03 1.50
C GLU A 141 0.19 -7.49 2.71
N THR A 142 -0.89 -6.78 3.03
CA THR A 142 -2.01 -7.42 3.75
C THR A 142 -3.26 -7.28 2.90
N ASP A 143 -3.35 -8.07 1.82
CA ASP A 143 -4.56 -8.45 1.04
C ASP A 143 -5.66 -7.40 0.78
N ALA A 144 -5.36 -6.10 0.88
CA ALA A 144 -6.27 -4.99 0.65
C ALA A 144 -5.98 -4.26 -0.68
N SER A 145 -4.99 -4.73 -1.44
CA SER A 145 -5.08 -4.65 -2.89
C SER A 145 -6.05 -5.74 -3.30
N ALA A 146 -7.32 -5.36 -3.43
CA ALA A 146 -8.32 -6.08 -4.17
C ALA A 146 -7.84 -6.33 -5.62
N ASP A 147 -6.98 -7.32 -5.79
CA ASP A 147 -7.18 -8.29 -6.85
C ASP A 147 -8.33 -9.18 -6.39
N ALA A 148 -9.55 -8.64 -6.49
CA ALA A 148 -10.79 -9.41 -6.44
C ALA A 148 -10.90 -10.35 -7.66
N ALA A 149 -9.78 -10.98 -8.04
CA ALA A 149 -9.61 -11.88 -9.16
C ALA A 149 -8.56 -12.98 -8.88
N SER A 150 -8.12 -13.21 -7.63
CA SER A 150 -7.11 -14.24 -7.35
C SER A 150 -7.54 -15.39 -6.44
N GLU A 151 -8.69 -15.35 -5.78
CA GLU A 151 -9.31 -16.58 -5.29
C GLU A 151 -10.42 -16.94 -6.28
N GLY A 152 -10.01 -17.71 -7.31
CA GLY A 152 -10.97 -18.37 -8.18
C GLY A 152 -12.01 -19.14 -7.33
N CYS A 153 -13.21 -19.31 -7.87
CA CYS A 153 -14.28 -19.99 -7.16
C CYS A 153 -13.87 -21.42 -6.73
N SER A 154 -14.51 -21.90 -5.68
CA SER A 154 -14.27 -23.23 -5.15
C SER A 154 -14.54 -24.32 -6.20
N ASP A 155 -13.82 -25.45 -6.12
CA ASP A 155 -14.05 -26.61 -7.00
C ASP A 155 -15.54 -27.05 -6.98
N GLU A 156 -16.18 -26.93 -5.81
CA GLU A 156 -17.58 -27.33 -5.61
C GLU A 156 -18.56 -26.37 -6.29
N SER A 157 -18.36 -25.07 -6.13
CA SER A 157 -19.19 -24.04 -6.78
C SER A 157 -18.98 -24.04 -8.29
N PHE A 158 -17.74 -24.19 -8.77
CA PHE A 158 -17.47 -24.29 -10.20
C PHE A 158 -18.05 -25.56 -10.83
N ALA A 159 -18.01 -26.69 -10.14
CA ALA A 159 -18.64 -27.93 -10.61
C ALA A 159 -20.16 -27.78 -10.69
N THR A 160 -20.79 -27.19 -9.67
CA THR A 160 -22.23 -26.92 -9.66
C THR A 160 -22.63 -25.99 -10.80
N LEU A 161 -21.85 -24.93 -11.03
CA LEU A 161 -22.06 -24.00 -12.13
C LEU A 161 -21.98 -24.70 -13.49
N GLN A 162 -20.97 -25.57 -13.70
CA GLN A 162 -20.84 -26.34 -14.94
C GLN A 162 -21.98 -27.33 -15.15
N ASP A 163 -22.44 -28.01 -14.09
CA ASP A 163 -23.56 -28.95 -14.17
C ASP A 163 -24.86 -28.22 -14.57
N ASN A 164 -25.14 -27.07 -13.95
CA ASN A 164 -26.32 -26.26 -14.30
C ASN A 164 -26.19 -25.64 -15.69
N PHE A 165 -25.00 -25.20 -16.09
CA PHE A 165 -24.76 -24.70 -17.44
C PHE A 165 -24.98 -25.78 -18.52
N ALA A 166 -24.58 -27.03 -18.24
CA ALA A 166 -24.83 -28.15 -19.13
C ALA A 166 -26.34 -28.42 -19.30
N ALA A 167 -27.10 -28.39 -18.21
CA ALA A 167 -28.55 -28.50 -18.26
C ALA A 167 -29.18 -27.35 -19.06
N LEU A 168 -28.72 -26.11 -18.84
CA LEU A 168 -29.22 -24.94 -19.58
C LEU A 168 -28.96 -25.05 -21.08
N SER A 169 -27.78 -25.54 -21.45
CA SER A 169 -27.41 -25.74 -22.86
C SER A 169 -28.31 -26.78 -23.54
N GLU A 170 -28.67 -27.86 -22.84
CA GLU A 170 -29.59 -28.88 -23.35
C GLU A 170 -31.01 -28.32 -23.53
N ALA A 171 -31.52 -27.58 -22.54
CA ALA A 171 -32.83 -26.93 -22.62
C ALA A 171 -32.87 -25.88 -23.75
N TYR A 172 -31.80 -25.09 -23.89
CA TYR A 172 -31.64 -24.12 -24.97
C TYR A 172 -31.71 -24.78 -26.35
N ASP A 173 -30.93 -25.85 -26.58
CA ASP A 173 -30.92 -26.53 -27.88
C ASP A 173 -32.32 -27.07 -28.23
N ALA A 174 -33.00 -27.70 -27.26
CA ALA A 174 -34.36 -28.21 -27.45
C ALA A 174 -35.38 -27.11 -27.77
N VAL A 175 -35.39 -26.03 -26.99
CA VAL A 175 -36.33 -24.91 -27.19
C VAL A 175 -36.00 -24.14 -28.47
N SER A 176 -34.72 -23.91 -28.77
CA SER A 176 -34.27 -23.25 -30.00
C SER A 176 -34.71 -24.03 -31.25
N ASP A 177 -34.52 -25.35 -31.26
CA ASP A 177 -34.96 -26.19 -32.37
C ASP A 177 -36.48 -26.12 -32.57
N ALA A 178 -37.25 -26.21 -31.48
CA ALA A 178 -38.70 -26.14 -31.52
C ALA A 178 -39.24 -24.74 -31.89
N TYR A 179 -38.53 -23.69 -31.48
CA TYR A 179 -38.83 -22.31 -31.86
C TYR A 179 -38.59 -22.09 -33.36
N MET A 180 -37.53 -22.67 -33.92
CA MET A 180 -37.24 -22.61 -35.37
C MET A 180 -38.14 -23.50 -36.22
N SER A 181 -38.72 -24.57 -35.65
CA SER A 181 -39.65 -25.49 -36.33
C SER A 181 -41.12 -25.06 -36.23
N ASP A 182 -41.40 -23.91 -35.59
CA ASP A 182 -42.75 -23.42 -35.26
C ASP A 182 -43.57 -24.39 -34.37
N GLU A 183 -42.90 -25.24 -33.58
CA GLU A 183 -43.54 -26.18 -32.64
C GLU A 183 -43.88 -25.52 -31.30
N VAL A 184 -43.19 -24.44 -30.95
CA VAL A 184 -43.47 -23.59 -29.77
C VAL A 184 -44.09 -22.27 -30.19
N GLU A 185 -45.02 -21.75 -29.39
CA GLU A 185 -45.60 -20.42 -29.63
C GLU A 185 -44.53 -19.33 -29.50
N GLN A 186 -44.37 -18.53 -30.56
CA GLN A 186 -43.45 -17.41 -30.55
C GLN A 186 -43.93 -16.36 -29.54
N ASN A 187 -43.18 -16.21 -28.45
CA ASN A 187 -43.41 -15.22 -27.40
C ASN A 187 -42.11 -14.43 -27.19
N ASP A 188 -42.23 -13.11 -27.03
CA ASP A 188 -41.15 -12.19 -26.70
C ASP A 188 -40.35 -12.68 -25.48
N ASP A 189 -41.00 -13.33 -24.50
CA ASP A 189 -40.35 -13.88 -23.30
C ASP A 189 -39.41 -15.06 -23.64
N ILE A 190 -39.80 -15.93 -24.57
CA ILE A 190 -39.01 -17.08 -25.00
C ILE A 190 -37.83 -16.60 -25.85
N GLU A 191 -38.07 -15.65 -26.76
CA GLU A 191 -37.01 -15.03 -27.55
C GLU A 191 -35.98 -14.33 -26.65
N ALA A 192 -36.44 -13.61 -25.61
CA ALA A 192 -35.55 -13.00 -24.62
C ALA A 192 -34.70 -14.05 -23.89
N ALA A 193 -35.32 -15.13 -23.39
CA ALA A 193 -34.61 -16.19 -22.67
C ALA A 193 -33.57 -16.92 -23.55
N LEU A 194 -33.89 -17.18 -24.82
CA LEU A 194 -32.95 -17.78 -25.77
C LEU A 194 -31.76 -16.85 -26.05
N ASN A 195 -32.00 -15.54 -26.23
CA ASN A 195 -30.92 -14.58 -26.44
C ASN A 195 -30.03 -14.44 -25.20
N GLU A 196 -30.62 -14.35 -24.01
CA GLU A 196 -29.87 -14.25 -22.75
C GLU A 196 -29.03 -15.51 -22.49
N THR A 197 -29.57 -16.68 -22.84
CA THR A 197 -28.81 -17.94 -22.75
C THR A 197 -27.64 -17.97 -23.75
N GLN A 198 -27.76 -17.39 -24.94
CA GLN A 198 -26.61 -17.24 -25.86
C GLN A 198 -25.50 -16.35 -25.30
N ASP A 199 -25.87 -15.28 -24.60
CA ASP A 199 -24.90 -14.40 -23.95
C ASP A 199 -24.16 -15.16 -22.83
N ILE A 200 -24.88 -15.94 -22.00
CA ILE A 200 -24.28 -16.80 -20.98
C ILE A 200 -23.38 -17.88 -21.60
N MET A 201 -23.79 -18.52 -22.70
CA MET A 201 -22.94 -19.52 -23.39
C MET A 201 -21.63 -18.93 -23.89
N THR A 202 -21.67 -17.68 -24.37
CA THR A 202 -20.46 -16.96 -24.78
C THR A 202 -19.59 -16.66 -23.57
N GLN A 203 -20.19 -16.14 -22.49
CA GLN A 203 -19.51 -15.83 -21.25
C GLN A 203 -18.85 -17.07 -20.63
N MET A 204 -19.55 -18.20 -20.54
CA MET A 204 -19.04 -19.47 -20.01
C MET A 204 -17.92 -20.07 -20.86
N GLY A 205 -17.84 -19.74 -22.15
CA GLY A 205 -16.71 -20.11 -23.01
C GLY A 205 -15.41 -19.35 -22.72
N GLU A 206 -15.50 -18.20 -22.04
CA GLU A 206 -14.37 -17.35 -21.67
C GLU A 206 -13.92 -17.55 -20.21
N ILE A 207 -14.82 -18.07 -19.35
CA ILE A 207 -14.57 -18.27 -17.93
C ILE A 207 -13.85 -19.60 -17.66
N SER A 208 -12.82 -19.54 -16.83
CA SER A 208 -12.25 -20.66 -16.10
C SER A 208 -12.34 -20.44 -14.59
N GLN A 209 -12.18 -21.51 -13.81
CA GLN A 209 -12.28 -21.49 -12.35
C GLN A 209 -11.43 -20.39 -11.70
N ASP A 210 -10.22 -20.20 -12.20
CA ASP A 210 -9.23 -19.22 -11.73
C ASP A 210 -9.57 -17.77 -12.13
N THR A 211 -10.55 -17.57 -13.02
CA THR A 211 -10.91 -16.25 -13.56
C THR A 211 -12.23 -15.70 -13.03
N ILE A 212 -13.01 -16.50 -12.30
CA ILE A 212 -14.29 -16.11 -11.73
C ILE A 212 -14.23 -16.21 -10.21
N THR A 213 -14.74 -15.19 -9.53
CA THR A 213 -14.83 -15.17 -8.06
C THR A 213 -15.96 -16.08 -7.56
N GLU A 214 -15.95 -16.42 -6.28
CA GLU A 214 -17.05 -17.19 -5.67
C GLU A 214 -18.40 -16.46 -5.80
N GLU A 215 -18.43 -15.17 -5.51
CA GLU A 215 -19.65 -14.34 -5.62
C GLU A 215 -20.15 -14.26 -7.07
N ASP A 216 -19.26 -14.04 -8.03
CA ASP A 216 -19.63 -13.99 -9.44
C ASP A 216 -20.14 -15.36 -9.93
N ALA A 217 -19.56 -16.46 -9.44
CA ALA A 217 -20.02 -17.81 -9.76
C ALA A 217 -21.43 -18.06 -9.20
N GLU A 218 -21.74 -17.62 -7.98
CA GLU A 218 -23.09 -17.71 -7.41
C GLU A 218 -24.10 -16.89 -8.21
N VAL A 219 -23.77 -15.64 -8.55
CA VAL A 219 -24.64 -14.75 -9.34
C VAL A 219 -24.90 -15.31 -10.74
N LEU A 220 -23.87 -15.84 -11.40
CA LEU A 220 -24.00 -16.47 -12.70
C LEU A 220 -24.84 -17.76 -12.61
N ASN A 221 -24.64 -18.56 -11.57
CA ASN A 221 -25.42 -19.76 -11.32
C ASN A 221 -26.91 -19.46 -11.09
N ASP A 222 -27.24 -18.41 -10.34
CA ASP A 222 -28.62 -17.96 -10.14
C ASP A 222 -29.28 -17.53 -11.46
N SER A 223 -28.53 -16.84 -12.32
CA SER A 223 -29.00 -16.44 -13.66
C SER A 223 -29.26 -17.67 -14.55
N ILE A 224 -28.36 -18.66 -14.51
CA ILE A 224 -28.52 -19.94 -15.21
C ILE A 224 -29.77 -20.67 -14.73
N LEU A 225 -30.00 -20.76 -13.42
CA LEU A 225 -31.16 -21.44 -12.84
C LEU A 225 -32.48 -20.74 -13.20
N ALA A 226 -32.50 -19.40 -13.23
CA ALA A 226 -33.67 -18.64 -13.64
C ALA A 226 -34.04 -18.88 -15.12
N LEU A 227 -33.04 -18.91 -16.01
CA LEU A 227 -33.27 -19.21 -17.43
C LEU A 227 -33.67 -20.67 -17.65
N LEU A 228 -33.08 -21.60 -16.89
CA LEU A 228 -33.49 -23.01 -16.87
C LEU A 228 -34.97 -23.15 -16.53
N GLU A 229 -35.47 -22.46 -15.50
CA GLU A 229 -36.90 -22.51 -15.15
C GLU A 229 -37.80 -22.07 -16.33
N VAL A 230 -37.40 -21.01 -17.04
CA VAL A 230 -38.15 -20.51 -18.20
C VAL A 230 -38.13 -21.52 -19.34
N LEU A 231 -36.95 -22.00 -19.72
CA LEU A 231 -36.77 -22.90 -20.85
C LEU A 231 -37.36 -24.30 -20.56
N ASP A 232 -37.17 -24.84 -19.36
CA ASP A 232 -37.78 -26.11 -18.95
C ASP A 232 -39.30 -26.05 -18.97
N SER A 233 -39.91 -24.89 -18.60
CA SER A 233 -41.36 -24.74 -18.71
C SER A 233 -41.87 -24.87 -20.15
N VAL A 234 -41.05 -24.43 -21.11
CA VAL A 234 -41.35 -24.57 -22.54
C VAL A 234 -41.14 -26.03 -22.96
N VAL A 235 -40.04 -26.66 -22.53
CA VAL A 235 -39.77 -28.09 -22.78
C VAL A 235 -40.89 -28.99 -22.27
N ASP A 236 -41.38 -28.74 -21.06
CA ASP A 236 -42.49 -29.49 -20.45
C ASP A 236 -43.84 -29.27 -21.17
N ALA A 237 -43.98 -28.16 -21.90
CA ALA A 237 -45.20 -27.81 -22.63
C ALA A 237 -45.25 -28.38 -24.06
N MET A 238 -44.13 -28.85 -24.61
CA MET A 238 -44.02 -29.49 -25.93
C MET A 238 -44.58 -30.92 -25.93
#